data_AF-A0A5C6JMP8-F1
#
_entry.id   AF-A0A5C6JMP8-F1
#
_cell.length_a   1.000
_cell.length_b   1.000
_cell.length_c   1.000
_cell.angle_alpha   90.00
_cell.angle_beta   90.00
_cell.angle_gamma   90.00
#
_symmetry.space_group_name_H-M   'P 1'
#
loop_
_entity.id
_entity.type
_entity.pdbx_description
1 polymer ?
#
loop_
_entity_poly.entity_id
_entity_poly.type
_entity_poly.pdbx_seq_one_letter_code
_entity_poly.pdbx_strand_id
1 'polypeptide(L)'
;MAETSLQLTNTSSRPLRALLRDPWPPSNAVPGTTHAARPRVEVPAGGTRELHTQLRPTRRGEAVAHSVTVRSYGPLGLVSRQATHPVPGSLRVLPPFHSRRLLAAKTARLRELDGRTSALGRGEGTEFDSLRRYVPGDDTRSIDWRATARRSEVAV
;
A
#
# COMPACT_ATOMS: atom_id res chain seq x y z
N MET A 1 6.77 2.93 -8.47
CA MET A 1 6.91 3.95 -9.51
C MET A 1 6.61 3.27 -10.83
N ALA A 2 5.95 3.97 -11.75
CA ALA A 2 5.65 3.45 -13.08
C ALA A 2 6.26 4.40 -14.11
N GLU A 3 6.73 3.86 -15.23
CA GLU A 3 7.30 4.63 -16.33
C GLU A 3 6.47 4.41 -17.59
N THR A 4 6.26 5.46 -18.36
CA THR A 4 5.53 5.41 -19.63
C THR A 4 6.36 6.09 -20.70
N SER A 5 6.42 5.50 -21.90
CA SER A 5 7.02 6.14 -23.06
C SER A 5 5.97 6.67 -24.04
N LEU A 6 6.27 7.81 -24.65
CA LEU A 6 5.49 8.44 -25.70
C LEU A 6 6.40 8.71 -26.89
N GLN A 7 6.04 8.20 -28.06
CA GLN A 7 6.76 8.47 -29.30
C GLN A 7 6.10 9.63 -30.06
N LEU A 8 6.91 10.65 -30.36
CA LEU A 8 6.52 11.78 -31.19
C LEU A 8 7.23 11.70 -32.54
N THR A 9 6.46 11.48 -33.60
CA THR A 9 6.96 11.46 -34.98
C THR A 9 6.63 12.77 -35.69
N ASN A 10 7.64 13.45 -36.22
CA ASN A 10 7.46 14.64 -37.05
C ASN A 10 7.38 14.24 -38.53
N THR A 11 6.18 14.23 -39.08
CA THR A 11 5.93 13.91 -40.50
C THR A 11 6.18 15.08 -41.46
N SER A 12 6.60 16.24 -40.96
CA SER A 12 6.82 17.43 -41.79
C SER A 12 8.25 17.51 -42.34
N SER A 13 8.43 18.31 -43.39
CA SER A 13 9.73 18.63 -44.00
C SER A 13 10.54 19.69 -43.23
N ARG A 14 10.05 20.16 -42.09
CA ARG A 14 10.72 21.19 -41.25
C ARG A 14 10.95 20.66 -39.84
N PRO A 15 11.96 21.17 -39.10
CA PRO A 15 12.13 20.81 -37.69
C PRO A 15 10.92 21.27 -36.87
N LEU A 16 10.36 20.36 -36.09
CA LEU A 16 9.25 20.61 -35.21
C LEU A 16 9.78 21.12 -33.86
N ARG A 17 9.50 22.38 -33.54
CA ARG A 17 9.69 22.93 -32.19
C ARG A 17 8.34 22.96 -31.51
N ALA A 18 8.13 22.13 -30.50
CA ALA A 18 6.82 21.97 -29.88
C ALA A 18 6.88 21.96 -28.35
N LEU A 19 5.78 22.41 -27.73
CA LEU A 19 5.45 22.14 -26.35
C LEU A 19 4.46 20.99 -26.32
N LEU A 20 4.77 19.96 -25.55
CA LEU A 20 3.87 18.85 -25.29
C LEU A 20 3.11 19.06 -23.98
N ARG A 21 1.85 18.65 -23.95
CA ARG A 21 1.09 18.46 -22.72
C ARG A 21 0.92 16.95 -22.49
N ASP A 22 1.33 16.51 -21.32
CA ASP A 22 1.23 15.13 -20.88
C ASP A 22 -0.25 14.67 -20.85
N PRO A 23 -0.56 13.42 -21.28
CA PRO A 23 -1.93 12.92 -21.33
C PRO A 23 -2.46 12.43 -19.97
N TRP A 24 -1.61 12.32 -18.94
CA TRP A 24 -1.95 11.77 -17.64
C TRP A 24 -2.55 12.81 -16.69
N PRO A 25 -3.50 12.41 -15.83
CA PRO A 25 -4.02 13.26 -14.77
C PRO A 25 -2.91 13.77 -13.84
N PRO A 26 -3.01 15.02 -13.33
CA PRO A 26 -1.99 15.61 -12.46
C PRO A 26 -1.79 14.84 -11.15
N SER A 27 -2.78 14.04 -10.72
CA SER A 27 -2.66 13.18 -9.53
C SER A 27 -1.63 12.06 -9.68
N ASN A 28 -1.20 11.74 -10.90
CA ASN A 28 -0.20 10.71 -11.19
C ASN A 28 1.20 11.30 -11.39
N ALA A 29 1.31 12.62 -11.49
CA ALA A 29 2.57 13.31 -11.71
C ALA A 29 3.49 13.18 -10.48
N VAL A 30 4.79 13.13 -10.72
CA VAL A 30 5.80 13.20 -9.66
C VAL A 30 6.07 14.68 -9.37
N PRO A 31 5.92 15.17 -8.12
CA PRO A 31 6.30 16.53 -7.76
C PRO A 31 7.78 16.79 -8.08
N GLY A 32 8.08 17.90 -8.74
CA GLY A 32 9.44 18.30 -9.08
C GLY A 32 10.00 17.68 -10.37
N THR A 33 9.28 16.81 -11.08
CA THR A 33 9.68 16.42 -12.44
C THR A 33 9.18 17.45 -13.44
N THR A 34 10.11 18.08 -14.18
CA THR A 34 9.81 19.09 -15.21
C THR A 34 8.91 18.57 -16.33
N HIS A 35 8.84 17.24 -16.49
CA HIS A 35 8.01 16.57 -17.49
C HIS A 35 6.51 16.64 -17.18
N ALA A 36 6.11 16.94 -15.93
CA ALA A 36 4.71 17.02 -15.53
C ALA A 36 3.97 18.27 -16.00
N ALA A 37 4.64 19.30 -16.55
CA ALA A 37 3.98 20.57 -16.85
C ALA A 37 3.85 20.88 -18.35
N ARG A 38 4.93 20.91 -19.13
CA ARG A 38 4.94 21.01 -20.60
C ARG A 38 6.38 20.88 -21.15
N PRO A 39 6.91 19.68 -21.46
CA PRO A 39 8.25 19.59 -22.03
C PRO A 39 8.32 20.28 -23.39
N ARG A 40 9.38 21.07 -23.61
CA ARG A 40 9.73 21.59 -24.93
C ARG A 40 10.58 20.57 -25.65
N VAL A 41 10.14 20.19 -26.84
CA VAL A 41 10.81 19.21 -27.67
C VAL A 41 11.15 19.81 -29.03
N GLU A 42 12.30 19.40 -29.53
CA GLU A 42 12.69 19.63 -30.90
C GLU A 42 12.85 18.27 -31.57
N VAL A 43 12.18 18.09 -32.71
CA VAL A 43 12.24 16.86 -33.52
C VAL A 43 12.64 17.26 -34.94
N PRO A 44 13.71 16.68 -35.51
CA PRO A 44 14.12 16.92 -36.89
C PRO A 44 12.99 16.66 -37.90
N ALA A 45 13.11 17.21 -39.11
CA ALA A 45 12.21 16.88 -40.22
C ALA A 45 12.25 15.37 -40.48
N GLY A 46 11.08 14.72 -40.55
CA GLY A 46 10.98 13.25 -40.69
C GLY A 46 11.46 12.44 -39.48
N GLY A 47 11.88 13.09 -38.39
CA GLY A 47 12.45 12.42 -37.22
C GLY A 47 11.41 11.91 -36.24
N THR A 48 11.82 10.99 -35.37
CA THR A 48 11.05 10.50 -34.23
C THR A 48 11.81 10.78 -32.94
N ARG A 49 11.08 11.13 -31.88
CA ARG A 49 11.63 11.31 -30.54
C ARG A 49 10.78 10.59 -29.52
N GLU A 50 11.44 9.80 -28.67
CA GLU A 50 10.80 9.15 -27.53
C GLU A 50 10.91 10.03 -26.28
N LEU A 51 9.84 10.07 -25.49
CA LEU A 51 9.72 10.82 -24.26
C LEU A 51 9.33 9.86 -23.15
N HIS A 52 10.07 9.87 -22.05
CA HIS A 52 9.76 9.05 -20.88
C HIS A 52 9.16 9.91 -19.77
N THR A 53 7.98 9.54 -19.32
CA THR A 53 7.32 10.15 -18.16
C THR A 53 7.32 9.15 -17.01
N GLN A 54 7.84 9.61 -15.86
CA GLN A 54 7.74 8.89 -14.59
C GLN A 54 6.42 9.27 -13.89
N LEU A 55 5.68 8.26 -13.46
CA LEU A 55 4.41 8.38 -12.78
C LEU A 55 4.49 7.79 -11.37
N ARG A 56 3.88 8.49 -10.41
CA ARG A 56 3.69 8.02 -9.04
C ARG A 56 2.21 7.98 -8.69
N PRO A 57 1.47 6.99 -9.20
CA PRO A 57 0.06 6.87 -8.89
C PRO A 57 -0.11 6.53 -7.40
N THR A 58 -0.89 7.35 -6.69
CA THR A 58 -1.14 7.20 -5.24
C THR A 58 -2.51 6.58 -4.95
N ARG A 59 -3.46 6.71 -5.88
CA ARG A 59 -4.84 6.25 -5.72
C ARG A 59 -5.04 4.87 -6.35
N ARG A 60 -5.61 3.91 -5.61
CA ARG A 60 -6.05 2.63 -6.17
C ARG A 60 -7.11 2.87 -7.25
N GLY A 61 -6.94 2.23 -8.40
CA GLY A 61 -7.86 2.35 -9.54
C GLY A 61 -7.13 2.19 -10.86
N GLU A 62 -7.85 2.43 -11.96
CA GLU A 62 -7.26 2.50 -13.30
C GLU A 62 -7.04 3.97 -13.66
N ALA A 63 -5.79 4.34 -13.91
CA ALA A 63 -5.46 5.63 -14.48
C ALA A 63 -5.54 5.51 -16.00
N VAL A 64 -6.24 6.44 -16.65
CA VAL A 64 -6.40 6.48 -18.10
C VAL A 64 -5.70 7.73 -18.65
N ALA A 65 -4.91 7.56 -19.70
CA ALA A 65 -4.35 8.64 -20.50
C ALA A 65 -5.44 9.17 -21.43
N HIS A 66 -5.67 10.49 -21.42
CA HIS A 66 -6.76 11.08 -22.20
C HIS A 66 -6.31 11.45 -23.61
N SER A 67 -5.49 12.49 -23.71
CA SER A 67 -5.01 13.01 -24.98
C SER A 67 -3.74 13.80 -24.79
N VAL A 68 -2.86 13.71 -25.77
CA VAL A 68 -1.64 14.50 -25.84
C VAL A 68 -1.94 15.74 -26.65
N THR A 69 -1.67 16.92 -26.08
CA THR A 69 -1.73 18.17 -26.84
C THR A 69 -0.32 18.57 -27.26
N VAL A 70 -0.12 18.81 -28.55
CA VAL A 70 1.13 19.29 -29.13
C VAL A 70 0.90 20.70 -29.64
N ARG A 71 1.65 21.68 -29.11
CA ARG A 71 1.68 23.06 -29.60
C ARG A 71 3.00 23.30 -30.33
N SER A 72 2.96 23.34 -31.65
CA SER A 72 4.11 23.64 -32.50
C SER A 72 4.25 25.14 -32.74
N TYR A 73 5.50 25.60 -32.86
CA TYR A 73 5.85 26.99 -33.14
C TYR A 73 6.48 27.11 -34.52
N GLY A 74 6.11 28.17 -35.26
CA GLY A 74 6.77 28.53 -36.50
C GLY A 74 8.25 28.90 -36.28
N PRO A 75 9.05 29.02 -37.34
CA PRO A 75 10.50 29.25 -37.25
C PRO A 75 10.84 30.55 -36.51
N LEU A 76 10.00 31.59 -36.63
CA LEU A 76 10.15 32.88 -35.94
C LEU A 76 9.48 32.91 -34.56
N GLY A 77 8.78 31.86 -34.14
CA GLY A 77 8.02 31.82 -32.88
C GLY A 77 6.75 32.69 -32.84
N LEU A 78 6.45 33.45 -33.91
CA LEU A 78 5.32 34.39 -33.98
C LEU A 78 3.95 33.71 -34.17
N VAL A 79 3.95 32.52 -34.76
CA VAL A 79 2.74 31.73 -35.00
C VAL A 79 2.88 30.40 -34.29
N SER A 80 1.77 29.92 -33.70
CA SER A 80 1.71 28.58 -33.11
C SER A 80 0.50 27.83 -33.62
N ARG A 81 0.66 26.52 -33.85
CA ARG A 81 -0.45 25.60 -34.17
C ARG A 81 -0.59 24.61 -33.03
N GLN A 82 -1.82 24.34 -32.61
CA GLN A 82 -2.11 23.34 -31.58
C GLN A 82 -2.90 22.18 -32.19
N ALA A 83 -2.50 20.96 -31.86
CA ALA A 83 -3.21 19.74 -32.22
C ALA A 83 -3.35 18.86 -30.97
N THR A 84 -4.49 18.19 -30.84
CA THR A 84 -4.75 17.25 -29.75
C THR A 84 -4.94 15.87 -30.35
N HIS A 85 -4.16 14.90 -29.87
CA HIS A 85 -4.19 13.52 -30.32
C HIS A 85 -4.67 12.63 -29.18
N PRO A 86 -5.73 11.84 -29.36
CA PRO A 86 -6.10 10.83 -28.38
C PRO A 86 -4.98 9.78 -28.32
N VAL A 87 -4.58 9.38 -27.12
CA VAL A 87 -3.56 8.34 -26.93
C VAL A 87 -4.16 7.25 -26.04
N PRO A 88 -4.28 6.01 -26.53
CA PRO A 88 -4.76 4.90 -25.72
C PRO A 88 -3.66 4.48 -24.76
N GLY A 89 -3.75 4.91 -23.50
CA GLY A 89 -2.87 4.46 -22.43
C GLY A 89 -3.68 4.19 -21.17
N SER A 90 -3.49 3.03 -20.55
CA SER A 90 -4.05 2.76 -19.22
C SER A 90 -2.99 2.18 -18.30
N LEU A 91 -3.02 2.61 -17.04
CA LEU A 91 -2.13 2.18 -15.98
C LEU A 91 -2.98 1.68 -14.82
N ARG A 92 -2.94 0.37 -14.57
CA ARG A 92 -3.68 -0.23 -13.45
C ARG A 92 -2.88 -0.10 -12.16
N VAL A 93 -3.42 0.66 -11.20
CA VAL A 93 -2.76 0.99 -9.94
C VAL A 93 -3.27 0.07 -8.84
N LEU A 94 -2.49 -0.96 -8.51
CA LEU A 94 -2.71 -1.81 -7.34
C LEU A 94 -1.65 -1.49 -6.27
N PRO A 95 -1.88 -0.51 -5.39
CA PRO A 95 -0.95 -0.28 -4.30
C PRO A 95 -0.93 -1.52 -3.39
N PRO A 96 0.23 -1.87 -2.81
CA PRO A 96 0.33 -3.01 -1.90
C PRO A 96 -0.60 -2.81 -0.69
N PHE A 97 -1.39 -3.83 -0.37
CA PHE A 97 -2.18 -3.85 0.86
C PHE A 97 -1.23 -4.08 2.04
N HIS A 98 -0.89 -3.02 2.79
CA HIS A 98 -0.06 -3.13 3.99
C HIS A 98 -0.79 -3.75 5.21
N SER A 99 -2.05 -4.19 5.05
CA SER A 99 -2.87 -4.78 6.12
C SER A 99 -2.49 -6.22 6.51
N ARG A 100 -1.56 -6.88 5.82
CA ARG A 100 -1.05 -8.22 6.23
C ARG A 100 -0.47 -8.24 7.65
N ARG A 101 0.07 -7.10 8.13
CA ARG A 101 0.62 -6.99 9.49
C ARG A 101 -0.45 -6.87 10.58
N LEU A 102 -1.59 -6.24 10.29
CA LEU A 102 -2.69 -6.06 11.25
C LEU A 102 -3.59 -7.28 11.37
N LEU A 103 -3.67 -8.11 10.32
CA LEU A 103 -4.44 -9.35 10.34
C LEU A 103 -3.82 -10.37 11.30
N ALA A 104 -2.51 -10.62 11.22
CA ALA A 104 -1.83 -11.57 12.12
C ALA A 104 -1.94 -11.18 13.60
N ALA A 105 -1.86 -9.87 13.91
CA ALA A 105 -2.01 -9.37 15.27
C ALA A 105 -3.44 -9.56 15.83
N LYS A 106 -4.48 -9.42 14.99
CA LYS A 106 -5.87 -9.63 15.40
C LYS A 106 -6.25 -11.12 15.53
N THR A 107 -5.73 -12.01 14.69
CA THR A 107 -5.93 -13.46 14.86
C THR A 107 -5.21 -14.03 16.07
N ALA A 108 -4.03 -13.51 16.42
CA ALA A 108 -3.35 -13.89 17.65
C ALA A 108 -4.19 -13.54 18.89
N ARG A 109 -4.75 -12.32 18.93
CA ARG A 109 -5.62 -11.86 20.03
C ARG A 109 -6.98 -12.59 20.09
N LEU A 110 -7.53 -13.01 18.95
CA LEU A 110 -8.74 -13.85 18.91
C LEU A 110 -8.45 -15.27 19.43
N ARG A 111 -7.28 -15.86 19.13
CA ARG A 111 -6.88 -17.18 19.69
C ARG A 111 -6.70 -17.16 21.20
N GLU A 112 -6.25 -16.03 21.73
CA GLU A 112 -6.10 -15.78 23.16
C GLU A 112 -7.46 -15.64 23.88
N LEU A 113 -8.45 -15.02 23.23
CA LEU A 113 -9.82 -14.87 23.74
C LEU A 113 -10.66 -16.16 23.60
N ASP A 114 -10.44 -16.96 22.56
CA ASP A 114 -11.12 -18.25 22.32
C ASP A 114 -10.52 -19.42 23.15
N GLY A 115 -9.55 -19.15 24.04
CA GLY A 115 -8.91 -20.18 24.87
C GLY A 115 -8.12 -21.24 24.08
N ARG A 116 -7.81 -20.99 22.80
CA ARG A 116 -7.05 -21.90 21.92
C ARG A 116 -5.54 -21.64 21.94
N THR A 117 -5.08 -20.71 22.77
CA THR A 117 -3.70 -20.70 23.20
C THR A 117 -3.54 -21.81 24.23
N SER A 118 -3.03 -22.96 23.80
CA SER A 118 -2.38 -23.88 24.73
C SER A 118 -1.25 -23.09 25.37
N ALA A 119 -1.45 -22.66 26.61
CA ALA A 119 -0.36 -22.22 27.45
C ALA A 119 0.59 -23.41 27.51
N LEU A 120 1.72 -23.33 26.80
CA LEU A 120 2.93 -24.09 27.12
C LEU A 120 3.53 -23.52 28.41
N GLY A 121 2.68 -23.39 29.43
CA GLY A 121 3.10 -23.30 30.82
C GLY A 121 2.99 -24.72 31.34
N ARG A 122 4.13 -25.31 31.67
CA ARG A 122 4.19 -26.47 32.55
C ARG A 122 3.64 -26.00 33.90
N GLY A 123 2.32 -26.03 34.05
CA GLY A 123 1.68 -25.97 35.34
C GLY A 123 2.06 -27.26 36.05
N GLU A 124 2.73 -27.15 37.20
CA GLU A 124 2.79 -28.27 38.13
C GLU A 124 1.34 -28.66 38.45
N GLY A 125 1.00 -29.90 38.10
CA GLY A 125 -0.35 -30.40 38.26
C GLY A 125 -0.77 -30.32 39.72
N THR A 126 -1.82 -29.59 39.99
CA THR A 126 -2.71 -29.89 41.11
C THR A 126 -4.08 -30.09 40.51
N GLU A 127 -4.26 -31.31 40.01
CA GLU A 127 -5.55 -31.84 39.63
C GLU A 127 -6.54 -31.66 40.78
N PHE A 128 -7.74 -31.28 40.38
CA PHE A 128 -8.97 -31.20 41.14
C PHE A 128 -9.09 -32.16 42.34
N ASP A 129 -9.43 -31.54 43.48
CA ASP A 129 -10.50 -31.92 44.41
C ASP A 129 -10.45 -33.32 45.02
N SER A 130 -9.59 -33.47 46.04
CA SER A 130 -10.00 -34.20 47.23
C SER A 130 -9.61 -33.37 48.44
N LEU A 131 -10.61 -32.82 49.15
CA LEU A 131 -10.42 -32.27 50.49
C LEU A 131 -9.78 -33.36 51.35
N ARG A 132 -8.51 -33.20 51.68
CA ARG A 132 -7.77 -34.15 52.51
C ARG A 132 -7.58 -33.58 53.91
N ARG A 133 -7.39 -34.46 54.88
CA ARG A 133 -7.07 -34.04 56.24
C ARG A 133 -5.70 -33.34 56.22
N TYR A 134 -5.62 -32.19 56.88
CA TYR A 134 -4.38 -31.46 57.08
C TYR A 134 -3.31 -32.36 57.70
N VAL A 135 -2.10 -32.35 57.14
CA VAL A 135 -0.92 -32.99 57.74
C VAL A 135 0.07 -31.90 58.17
N PRO A 136 0.68 -32.00 59.37
CA PRO A 136 1.71 -31.06 59.80
C PRO A 136 2.84 -30.97 58.76
N GLY A 137 2.96 -29.80 58.11
CA GLY A 137 3.85 -29.56 56.97
C GLY A 137 3.15 -28.93 55.76
N ASP A 138 1.83 -29.02 55.68
CA ASP A 138 1.03 -28.31 54.66
C ASP A 138 0.99 -26.79 54.94
N ASP A 139 1.00 -25.99 53.88
CA ASP A 139 0.89 -24.52 53.98
C ASP A 139 -0.46 -24.13 54.58
N THR A 140 -0.44 -23.40 55.69
CA THR A 140 -1.65 -22.85 56.33
C THR A 140 -2.53 -22.01 55.40
N ARG A 141 -1.99 -21.47 54.29
CA ARG A 141 -2.77 -20.70 53.30
C ARG A 141 -3.63 -21.57 52.38
N SER A 142 -3.38 -22.87 52.30
CA SER A 142 -4.20 -23.79 51.52
C SER A 142 -5.38 -24.36 52.30
N ILE A 143 -5.59 -23.94 53.56
CA ILE A 143 -6.71 -24.42 54.38
C ILE A 143 -8.02 -23.81 53.88
N ASP A 144 -8.96 -24.67 53.49
CA ASP A 144 -10.34 -24.26 53.26
C ASP A 144 -11.07 -24.15 54.61
N TRP A 145 -11.11 -22.93 55.14
CA TRP A 145 -11.83 -22.63 56.39
C TRP A 145 -13.35 -22.86 56.28
N ARG A 146 -13.92 -22.82 55.08
CA ARG A 146 -15.36 -23.05 54.85
C ARG A 146 -15.71 -24.54 54.88
N ALA A 147 -14.81 -25.40 54.39
CA ALA A 147 -14.92 -26.84 54.53
C ALA A 147 -14.68 -27.28 55.99
N THR A 148 -13.66 -26.70 56.63
CA THR A 148 -13.31 -26.93 58.04
C THR A 148 -14.42 -26.48 59.01
N ALA A 149 -15.24 -25.48 58.67
CA ALA A 149 -16.36 -25.10 59.53
C ALA A 149 -17.49 -26.15 59.59
N ARG A 150 -17.59 -27.06 58.61
CA ARG A 150 -18.65 -28.09 58.55
C ARG A 150 -18.20 -29.46 59.04
N ARG A 151 -16.89 -29.68 59.15
CA ARG A 151 -16.29 -30.91 59.64
C ARG A 151 -15.43 -30.56 60.84
N SER A 152 -15.49 -31.31 61.93
CA SER A 152 -14.73 -31.04 63.16
C SER A 152 -13.20 -31.20 63.00
N GLU A 153 -12.66 -31.16 61.78
CA GLU A 153 -11.28 -31.45 61.38
C GLU A 153 -10.84 -30.48 60.27
N VAL A 154 -9.57 -30.05 60.33
CA VAL A 154 -8.97 -29.09 59.38
C VAL A 154 -8.70 -29.78 58.03
N ALA A 155 -9.22 -29.21 56.95
CA ALA A 155 -9.10 -29.74 55.59
C ALA A 155 -8.30 -28.80 54.67
N VAL A 156 -7.51 -29.41 53.79
CA VAL A 156 -6.71 -28.76 52.73
C VAL A 156 -7.14 -29.33 51.38
#